data_AF-D7MK85-F1
#
_entry.id   AF-D7MK85-F1
#
_cell.length_a   1.000
_cell.length_b   1.000
_cell.length_c   1.000
_cell.angle_alpha   90.00
_cell.angle_beta   90.00
_cell.angle_gamma   90.00
#
_symmetry.space_group_name_H-M   'P 1'
#
loop_
_entity.id
_entity.type
_entity.pdbx_description
1 polymer ?
#
loop_
_entity_poly.entity_id
_entity_poly.type
_entity_poly.pdbx_seq_one_letter_code
_entity_poly.pdbx_strand_id
1 'polypeptide(L)'
;MAAAQPNIASLTIMSDSQVLISLITSKESTMELKWILHDITLLSLTFTSISFVFIPRTENVLADSLAKSALVAMSNSSSNGV
;
A
#
# COMPACT_ATOMS: atom_id res chain seq x y z
N MET A 1 10.48 -19.90 -21.63
CA MET A 1 9.34 -18.99 -21.85
C MET A 1 9.38 -17.95 -20.72
N ALA A 2 9.92 -16.75 -20.96
CA ALA A 2 9.93 -15.70 -19.94
C ALA A 2 8.50 -15.15 -19.80
N ALA A 3 7.89 -15.27 -18.62
CA ALA A 3 6.64 -14.59 -18.32
C ALA A 3 6.96 -13.09 -18.29
N ALA A 4 6.73 -12.40 -19.40
CA ALA A 4 6.78 -10.95 -19.45
C ALA A 4 5.68 -10.45 -18.52
N GLN A 5 6.07 -10.02 -17.31
CA GLN A 5 5.16 -9.30 -16.45
C GLN A 5 4.69 -8.07 -17.23
N PRO A 6 3.37 -7.82 -17.33
CA PRO A 6 2.89 -6.65 -18.02
C PRO A 6 3.57 -5.45 -17.38
N ASN A 7 4.32 -4.70 -18.18
CA ASN A 7 4.95 -3.47 -17.73
C ASN A 7 3.82 -2.48 -17.48
N ILE A 8 3.32 -2.44 -16.24
CA ILE A 8 2.28 -1.51 -15.83
C ILE A 8 2.91 -0.12 -15.93
N ALA A 9 2.62 0.58 -17.01
CA ALA A 9 3.18 1.90 -17.27
C ALA A 9 2.53 2.97 -16.38
N SER A 10 1.30 2.74 -15.92
CA SER A 10 0.54 3.71 -15.13
C SER A 10 -0.17 3.04 -13.96
N LEU A 11 0.02 3.57 -12.76
CA LEU A 11 -0.55 3.02 -11.53
C LEU A 11 -1.31 4.11 -10.75
N THR A 12 -2.51 3.80 -10.29
CA THR A 12 -3.24 4.64 -9.34
C THR A 12 -3.42 3.88 -8.04
N ILE A 13 -2.87 4.42 -6.96
CA ILE A 13 -2.96 3.85 -5.62
C ILE A 13 -4.04 4.60 -4.86
N MET A 14 -5.04 3.89 -4.37
CA MET A 14 -6.16 4.43 -3.60
C MET A 14 -6.05 3.92 -2.17
N SER A 15 -6.16 4.81 -1.18
CA SER A 15 -6.09 4.46 0.24
C SER A 15 -7.07 5.27 1.08
N ASP A 16 -7.61 4.66 2.13
CA ASP A 16 -8.41 5.36 3.14
C ASP A 16 -7.58 6.05 4.23
N SER A 17 -6.25 6.00 4.15
CA SER A 17 -5.38 6.72 5.08
C SER A 17 -5.01 8.10 4.53
N GLN A 18 -5.74 9.12 4.96
CA GLN A 18 -5.44 10.52 4.60
C GLN A 18 -4.04 10.93 5.04
N VAL A 19 -3.59 10.45 6.21
CA VAL A 19 -2.24 10.71 6.72
C VAL A 19 -1.19 10.14 5.76
N LEU A 20 -1.33 8.89 5.34
CA LEU A 20 -0.38 8.25 4.42
C LEU A 20 -0.32 8.97 3.07
N ILE A 21 -1.48 9.25 2.47
CA ILE A 21 -1.57 9.96 1.19
C ILE A 21 -0.93 11.35 1.33
N SER A 22 -1.24 12.08 2.40
CA SER A 22 -0.66 13.40 2.66
C SER A 22 0.87 13.36 2.81
N LEU A 23 1.42 12.34 3.49
CA LEU A 23 2.87 12.17 3.67
C LEU A 23 3.58 11.89 2.34
N ILE A 24 2.99 11.01 1.51
CA ILE A 24 3.52 10.68 0.19
C ILE A 24 3.49 11.90 -0.74
N THR A 25 2.37 12.64 -0.75
CA THR A 25 2.18 13.80 -1.64
C THR A 25 2.95 15.04 -1.17
N SER A 26 3.00 15.32 0.13
CA SER A 26 3.62 16.54 0.66
C SER A 26 5.12 16.41 0.86
N LYS A 27 5.71 15.21 0.73
CA LYS A 27 7.11 14.91 1.08
C LYS A 27 7.49 15.33 2.51
N GLU A 28 6.49 15.50 3.38
CA GLU A 28 6.64 15.81 4.80
C GLU A 28 7.09 14.52 5.51
N SER A 29 8.24 14.55 6.16
CA SER A 29 8.84 13.34 6.74
C SER A 29 8.54 13.23 8.23
N THR A 30 7.63 12.34 8.62
CA THR A 30 7.64 11.78 9.98
C THR A 30 8.78 10.78 10.07
N MET A 31 9.66 10.93 11.07
CA MET A 31 10.91 10.17 11.19
C MET A 31 10.70 8.63 11.23
N GLU A 32 9.56 8.16 11.74
CA GLU A 32 9.23 6.73 11.83
C GLU A 32 8.91 6.08 10.47
N LEU A 33 8.23 6.80 9.57
CA LEU A 33 7.80 6.28 8.28
C LEU A 33 8.77 6.64 7.14
N LYS A 34 9.85 7.35 7.43
CA LYS A 34 10.77 7.90 6.41
C LYS A 34 11.33 6.82 5.47
N TRP A 35 11.69 5.65 6.00
CA TRP A 35 12.25 4.53 5.22
C TRP A 35 11.21 3.95 4.27
N ILE A 36 10.00 3.70 4.78
CA ILE A 36 8.89 3.15 3.99
C ILE A 36 8.46 4.14 2.90
N LEU A 37 8.37 5.43 3.24
CA LEU A 37 8.06 6.48 2.26
C LEU A 37 9.16 6.60 1.19
N HIS A 38 10.42 6.40 1.57
CA HIS A 38 11.52 6.37 0.61
C HIS A 38 11.41 5.17 -0.32
N ASP A 39 11.13 3.97 0.20
CA ASP A 39 10.94 2.77 -0.61
C ASP A 39 9.74 2.92 -1.56
N ILE A 40 8.61 3.45 -1.08
CA ILE A 40 7.44 3.77 -1.93
C ILE A 40 7.83 4.74 -3.04
N THR A 41 8.61 5.78 -2.73
CA THR A 41 9.08 6.75 -3.71
C THR A 41 10.03 6.11 -4.72
N LEU A 42 10.94 5.24 -4.29
CA LEU A 42 11.87 4.53 -5.16
C LEU A 42 11.13 3.58 -6.10
N LEU A 43 10.16 2.82 -5.58
CA LEU A 43 9.28 1.97 -6.38
C LEU A 43 8.42 2.79 -7.35
N SER A 44 7.97 3.98 -6.94
CA SER A 44 7.20 4.89 -7.79
C SER A 44 7.97 5.27 -9.07
N LEU A 45 9.30 5.32 -9.04
CA LEU A 45 10.15 5.63 -10.19
C LEU A 45 10.16 4.52 -11.26
N THR A 46 9.70 3.31 -10.94
CA THR A 46 9.62 2.23 -11.93
C THR A 46 8.42 2.40 -12.86
N PHE A 47 7.46 3.28 -12.51
CA PHE A 47 6.26 3.54 -13.29
C PHE A 47 6.43 4.81 -14.13
N THR A 48 5.89 4.83 -15.34
CA THR A 48 5.86 6.04 -16.18
C THR A 48 4.93 7.10 -15.61
N SER A 49 3.84 6.67 -14.97
CA SER A 49 2.91 7.55 -14.26
C SER A 49 2.40 6.86 -13.01
N ILE A 50 2.37 7.60 -11.90
CA ILE A 50 1.79 7.11 -10.65
C ILE A 50 1.04 8.21 -9.94
N SER A 51 -0.09 7.85 -9.31
CA SER A 51 -0.93 8.78 -8.57
C SER A 51 -1.39 8.15 -7.27
N PHE A 52 -1.47 8.97 -6.22
CA PHE A 52 -1.91 8.57 -4.88
C PHE A 52 -3.18 9.35 -4.54
N VAL A 53 -4.26 8.64 -4.25
CA VAL A 53 -5.58 9.22 -4.05
C VAL A 53 -6.15 8.76 -2.72
N PHE A 54 -6.61 9.71 -1.91
CA PHE A 54 -7.40 9.40 -0.73
C PHE A 54 -8.83 9.04 -1.14
N ILE A 55 -9.36 7.94 -0.58
CA ILE A 55 -10.76 7.54 -0.72
C ILE A 55 -11.41 7.31 0.64
N PRO A 56 -12.73 7.53 0.78
CA PRO A 56 -13.43 7.15 2.00
C PRO A 56 -13.28 5.66 2.31
N ARG A 57 -13.27 5.29 3.59
CA ARG A 57 -13.18 3.88 4.02
C ARG A 57 -14.31 3.00 3.46
N THR A 58 -15.47 3.59 3.18
CA THR A 58 -16.61 2.92 2.53
C THR A 58 -16.30 2.50 1.09
N GLU A 59 -15.34 3.15 0.43
CA GLU A 59 -14.90 2.81 -0.93
C GLU A 59 -13.69 1.86 -0.92
N ASN A 60 -12.97 1.74 0.21
CA ASN A 60 -11.82 0.85 0.37
C ASN A 60 -12.15 -0.49 1.04
N VAL A 61 -13.42 -0.94 0.96
CA VAL A 61 -13.94 -2.09 1.70
C VAL A 61 -13.22 -3.40 1.35
N LEU A 62 -12.84 -3.59 0.08
CA LEU A 62 -12.14 -4.79 -0.35
C LEU A 62 -10.75 -4.90 0.30
N ALA A 63 -9.97 -3.82 0.27
CA ALA A 63 -8.65 -3.81 0.88
C ALA A 63 -8.73 -3.91 2.41
N ASP A 64 -9.68 -3.21 3.03
CA ASP A 64 -9.94 -3.30 4.48
C ASP A 64 -10.33 -4.72 4.91
N SER A 65 -11.24 -5.36 4.19
CA SER A 65 -11.66 -6.74 4.47
C SER A 65 -10.50 -7.71 4.30
N LEU A 66 -9.66 -7.53 3.28
CA LEU A 66 -8.48 -8.36 3.06
C LEU A 66 -7.46 -8.20 4.18
N ALA A 67 -7.17 -6.96 4.59
CA ALA A 67 -6.27 -6.67 5.71
C ALA A 67 -6.79 -7.28 7.03
N LYS A 68 -8.09 -7.15 7.31
CA LYS A 68 -8.74 -7.80 8.47
C LYS A 68 -8.63 -9.31 8.42
N SER A 69 -8.88 -9.92 7.27
CA SER A 69 -8.75 -11.37 7.10
C SER A 69 -7.31 -11.85 7.33
N ALA A 70 -6.32 -11.10 6.82
CA ALA A 70 -4.91 -11.41 7.04
C ALA A 70 -4.52 -11.32 8.53
N LEU A 71 -5.03 -10.31 9.24
CA LEU A 71 -4.82 -10.16 10.69
C LEU A 71 -5.39 -11.34 11.48
N VAL A 72 -6.61 -11.79 11.13
CA VAL A 72 -7.24 -12.97 11.75
C VAL A 72 -6.44 -14.23 11.48
N ALA A 73 -6.00 -14.45 10.23
CA ALA A 73 -5.17 -15.60 9.86
C ALA A 73 -3.84 -15.64 10.62
N MET A 74 -3.21 -14.49 10.82
CA MET A 74 -1.98 -14.36 11.61
C MET A 74 -2.21 -14.69 13.08
N SER A 75 -3.32 -14.22 13.65
CA SER A 75 -3.70 -14.53 15.05
C SER A 75 -4.00 -16.02 15.25
N ASN A 76 -4.68 -16.66 14.29
CA ASN A 76 -5.04 -18.07 14.38
C ASN A 76 -3.81 -18.99 14.24
N SER A 77 -2.79 -18.56 13.51
CA SER A 77 -1.53 -19.29 13.39
C SER A 77 -0.79 -19.45 14.74
N SER A 78 -1.06 -18.57 15.72
CA SER A 78 -0.44 -18.64 17.06
C SER A 78 -1.15 -19.62 18.01
N SER A 79 -2.32 -20.15 17.66
CA SER A 79 -3.10 -21.06 18.52
C SER A 79 -3.01 -22.55 18.13
N ASN A 80 -2.29 -22.86 17.04
CA ASN A 80 -2.08 -24.25 16.58
C ASN A 80 -0.68 -24.83 16.91
N GLY A 81 0.05 -24.21 17.82
CA GLY A 81 1.28 -24.78 18.38
C GLY A 81 0.99 -25.78 19.49
N VAL A 82 0.74 -27.04 19.12
CA VAL A 82 0.93 -28.23 19.98
C VAL A 82 2.19 -28.97 19.56
#